data_AF-A0A3C1WQJ9-F1
#
_entry.id   AF-A0A3C1WQJ9-F1
#
_cell.length_a   1.000
_cell.length_b   1.000
_cell.length_c   1.000
_cell.angle_alpha   90.00
_cell.angle_beta   90.00
_cell.angle_gamma   90.00
#
_symmetry.space_group_name_H-M   'P 1'
#
loop_
_entity.id
_entity.type
_entity.pdbx_description
1 polymer ?
#
loop_
_entity_poly.entity_id
_entity_poly.type
_entity_poly.pdbx_seq_one_letter_code
_entity_poly.pdbx_strand_id
1 'polypeptide(L)'
;MRQRSTRDMQRKTEEEAENRKPRHTLNVETQVITYVFLALFLALVAYFIYFMAFKSEDFINNPANPRVKGFEKLVVRGEIKASDGTVLAKTVTSNGEEVREYPKGREYAHVVGYNSNGMSGIEADNSFYMLRSHAFIVNRIVNDLKNEKNPGDNVVTTLDTSLQDVAYNGMGYYQGAVVAIDCNTGGILAMVSKPDFDPNTVTTNWKSLSSDENSALLNRATQGLYPPGSTFKVITALAYLKNGGKLTDTFDCKGSYTEDG
;
A
#
# COMPACT_ATOMS: atom_id res chain seq x y z
N MET A 1 44.11 -81.51 -4.58
CA MET A 1 43.33 -80.58 -5.45
C MET A 1 42.19 -79.84 -4.71
N ARG A 2 42.18 -79.76 -3.35
CA ARG A 2 41.07 -79.17 -2.56
C ARG A 2 41.32 -77.75 -1.99
N GLN A 3 42.52 -77.19 -2.14
CA GLN A 3 42.87 -75.88 -1.53
C GLN A 3 42.62 -74.65 -2.42
N ARG A 4 42.35 -74.81 -3.72
CA ARG A 4 41.99 -73.67 -4.60
C ARG A 4 40.54 -73.20 -4.41
N SER A 5 39.62 -74.13 -4.12
CA SER A 5 38.19 -73.83 -3.94
C SER A 5 37.89 -72.96 -2.71
N THR A 6 38.67 -73.07 -1.63
CA THR A 6 38.44 -72.29 -0.40
C THR A 6 38.96 -70.86 -0.52
N ARG A 7 40.05 -70.64 -1.27
CA ARG A 7 40.59 -69.29 -1.53
C ARG A 7 39.69 -68.48 -2.46
N ASP A 8 39.15 -69.08 -3.52
CA ASP A 8 38.25 -68.38 -4.43
C ASP A 8 36.89 -68.07 -3.78
N MET A 9 36.46 -68.92 -2.84
CA MET A 9 35.27 -68.66 -2.04
C MET A 9 35.52 -67.53 -1.04
N GLN A 10 36.65 -67.54 -0.30
CA GLN A 10 37.04 -66.45 0.60
C GLN A 10 37.22 -65.11 -0.14
N ARG A 11 37.82 -65.11 -1.34
CA ARG A 11 37.96 -63.92 -2.17
C ARG A 11 36.61 -63.35 -2.62
N LYS A 12 35.66 -64.21 -3.00
CA LYS A 12 34.31 -63.76 -3.31
C LYS A 12 33.58 -63.20 -2.09
N THR A 13 33.75 -63.79 -0.91
CA THR A 13 33.14 -63.27 0.32
C THR A 13 33.77 -61.93 0.75
N GLU A 14 35.07 -61.75 0.52
CA GLU A 14 35.78 -60.50 0.78
C GLU A 14 35.41 -59.40 -0.23
N GLU A 15 35.32 -59.72 -1.53
CA GLU A 15 34.84 -58.78 -2.56
C GLU A 15 33.36 -58.40 -2.35
N GLU A 16 32.50 -59.31 -1.90
CA GLU A 16 31.10 -59.02 -1.56
C GLU A 16 30.95 -58.21 -0.25
N ALA A 17 31.92 -58.32 0.67
CA ALA A 17 31.95 -57.53 1.90
C ALA A 17 32.49 -56.11 1.67
N GLU A 18 33.47 -55.95 0.78
CA GLU A 18 34.08 -54.66 0.43
C GLU A 18 33.17 -53.80 -0.45
N ASN A 19 32.29 -54.43 -1.24
CA ASN A 19 31.35 -53.73 -2.14
C ASN A 19 30.01 -53.34 -1.46
N ARG A 20 29.83 -53.64 -0.16
CA ARG A 20 28.70 -53.12 0.63
C ARG A 20 29.02 -51.71 1.10
N LYS A 21 28.70 -50.72 0.26
CA LYS A 21 28.67 -49.31 0.66
C LYS A 21 27.87 -49.17 1.97
N PRO A 22 28.40 -48.50 3.02
CA PRO A 22 27.64 -48.32 4.24
C PRO A 22 26.35 -47.57 3.91
N ARG A 23 25.21 -48.24 4.07
CA ARG A 23 23.92 -47.55 4.07
C ARG A 23 23.92 -46.68 5.32
N HIS A 24 24.22 -45.41 5.14
CA HIS A 24 24.01 -44.41 6.18
C HIS A 24 22.51 -44.32 6.44
N THR A 25 22.00 -45.17 7.33
CA THR A 25 20.64 -45.08 7.82
C THR A 25 20.59 -43.80 8.64
N LEU A 26 20.19 -42.71 8.00
CA LEU A 26 19.91 -41.47 8.70
C LEU A 26 18.92 -41.79 9.81
N ASN A 27 19.27 -41.46 11.05
CA ASN A 27 18.34 -41.63 12.16
C ASN A 27 17.07 -40.85 11.81
N VAL A 28 15.93 -41.53 11.81
CA VAL A 28 14.63 -40.94 11.44
C VAL A 28 14.36 -39.69 12.28
N GLU A 29 14.79 -39.71 13.54
CA GLU A 29 14.76 -38.58 14.47
C GLU A 29 15.54 -37.36 13.94
N THR A 30 16.76 -37.55 13.42
CA THR A 30 17.57 -36.47 12.83
C THR A 30 16.96 -35.96 11.52
N GLN A 31 16.35 -36.83 10.72
CA GLN A 31 15.64 -36.40 9.49
C GLN A 31 14.41 -35.56 9.81
N VAL A 32 13.60 -35.96 10.79
CA VAL A 32 12.41 -35.22 11.22
C VAL A 32 12.82 -33.81 11.69
N ILE A 33 13.84 -33.70 12.54
CA ILE A 33 14.36 -32.41 12.99
C ILE A 33 14.83 -31.57 11.78
N THR A 34 15.57 -32.16 10.85
CA THR A 34 16.06 -31.47 9.64
C THR A 34 14.91 -30.93 8.78
N TYR A 35 13.86 -31.72 8.56
CA TYR A 35 12.70 -31.27 7.79
C TYR A 35 11.90 -30.20 8.51
N VAL A 36 11.79 -30.25 9.84
CA VAL A 36 11.15 -29.19 10.64
C VAL A 36 11.92 -27.87 10.48
N PHE A 37 13.25 -27.88 10.63
CA PHE A 37 14.06 -26.68 10.43
C PHE A 37 14.01 -26.17 8.99
N LEU A 38 14.02 -27.06 7.99
CA LEU A 38 13.87 -26.69 6.59
C LEU A 38 12.51 -26.02 6.33
N ALA A 39 11.42 -26.59 6.85
CA ALA A 39 10.08 -26.03 6.71
C ALA A 39 9.97 -24.65 7.38
N LEU A 40 10.58 -24.48 8.56
CA LEU A 40 10.59 -23.21 9.29
C LEU A 40 11.40 -22.14 8.53
N PHE A 41 12.53 -22.52 7.93
CA PHE A 41 13.34 -21.63 7.11
C PHE A 41 12.60 -21.24 5.82
N LEU A 42 11.94 -22.19 5.16
CA LEU A 42 11.10 -21.92 3.99
C LEU A 42 9.92 -21.00 4.33
N ALA A 43 9.27 -21.21 5.48
CA ALA A 43 8.21 -20.33 5.97
C ALA A 43 8.73 -18.91 6.25
N LEU A 44 9.93 -18.78 6.83
CA LEU A 44 10.57 -17.49 7.07
C LEU A 44 10.93 -16.79 5.75
N VAL A 45 11.49 -17.52 4.77
CA VAL A 45 11.79 -16.98 3.43
C VAL A 45 10.50 -16.55 2.73
N ALA A 46 9.44 -17.36 2.78
CA ALA A 46 8.13 -17.02 2.22
C ALA A 46 7.55 -15.76 2.90
N TYR A 47 7.64 -15.67 4.23
CA TYR A 47 7.24 -14.47 4.96
C TYR A 47 8.11 -13.26 4.60
N PHE A 48 9.42 -13.44 4.38
CA PHE A 48 10.31 -12.36 3.99
C PHE A 48 10.02 -11.85 2.57
N ILE A 49 9.73 -12.76 1.64
CA ILE A 49 9.26 -12.41 0.29
C ILE A 49 7.92 -11.66 0.37
N TYR A 50 6.97 -12.17 1.16
CA TYR A 50 5.70 -11.49 1.42
C TYR A 50 5.91 -10.09 2.03
N PHE A 51 6.81 -9.97 3.00
CA PHE A 51 7.15 -8.70 3.65
C PHE A 51 7.75 -7.71 2.66
N MET A 52 8.71 -8.14 1.84
CA MET A 52 9.33 -7.28 0.83
C MET A 52 8.33 -6.85 -0.24
N ALA A 53 7.50 -7.78 -0.73
CA ALA A 53 6.60 -7.52 -1.85
C ALA A 53 5.35 -6.70 -1.47
N PHE A 54 4.81 -6.88 -0.26
CA PHE A 54 3.52 -6.29 0.12
C PHE A 54 3.57 -5.37 1.33
N LYS A 55 4.47 -5.59 2.30
CA LYS A 55 4.44 -4.89 3.61
C LYS A 55 5.53 -3.83 3.76
N SER A 56 6.53 -3.83 2.88
CA SER A 56 7.71 -2.97 3.01
C SER A 56 7.39 -1.49 2.86
N GLU A 57 6.49 -1.13 1.93
CA GLU A 57 6.13 0.25 1.64
C GLU A 57 5.49 0.94 2.85
N ASP A 58 4.50 0.30 3.48
CA ASP A 58 3.81 0.83 4.68
C ASP A 58 4.79 1.11 5.84
N PHE A 59 5.80 0.25 6.01
CA PHE A 59 6.80 0.39 7.07
C PHE A 59 7.81 1.50 6.78
N ILE A 60 8.18 1.66 5.51
CA ILE A 60 9.11 2.69 5.07
C ILE A 60 8.46 4.07 5.19
N ASN A 61 7.19 4.19 4.77
CA ASN A 61 6.41 5.43 4.75
C ASN A 61 5.80 5.84 6.10
N ASN A 62 6.01 5.06 7.15
CA ASN A 62 5.47 5.39 8.47
C ASN A 62 6.03 6.73 9.00
N PRO A 63 5.17 7.69 9.40
CA PRO A 63 5.59 8.98 9.97
C PRO A 63 6.48 8.87 11.22
N ALA A 64 6.41 7.75 11.94
CA ALA A 64 7.22 7.48 13.12
C ALA A 64 8.66 6.99 12.79
N ASN A 65 9.02 6.83 11.52
CA ASN A 65 10.33 6.32 11.11
C ASN A 65 11.43 7.39 11.28
N PRO A 66 12.39 7.22 12.20
CA PRO A 66 13.44 8.21 12.45
C PRO A 66 14.38 8.41 11.25
N ARG A 67 14.48 7.44 10.34
CA ARG A 67 15.30 7.57 9.13
C ARG A 67 14.71 8.58 8.16
N VAL A 68 13.39 8.60 8.01
CA VAL A 68 12.66 9.55 7.14
C VAL A 68 12.92 10.99 7.60
N LYS A 69 12.87 11.24 8.91
CA LYS A 69 13.20 12.55 9.51
C LYS A 69 14.65 12.99 9.26
N GLY A 70 15.58 12.06 9.09
CA GLY A 70 16.95 12.36 8.70
C GLY A 70 17.04 12.86 7.26
N PHE A 71 16.27 12.27 6.34
CA PHE A 71 16.22 12.68 4.94
C PHE A 71 15.60 14.06 4.74
N GLU A 72 14.61 14.45 5.53
CA GLU A 72 14.01 15.81 5.48
C GLU A 72 15.02 16.93 5.75
N LYS A 73 16.11 16.63 6.48
CA LYS A 73 17.19 17.60 6.71
C LYS A 73 18.11 17.77 5.50
N LEU A 74 18.14 16.80 4.59
CA LEU A 74 19.07 16.73 3.47
C LEU A 74 18.39 16.95 2.11
N VAL A 75 17.08 16.68 2.05
CA VAL A 75 16.30 16.68 0.82
C VAL A 75 15.07 17.56 1.01
N VAL A 76 14.84 18.47 0.06
CA VAL A 76 13.60 19.24 -0.02
C VAL A 76 12.52 18.31 -0.53
N ARG A 77 11.46 18.10 0.25
CA ARG A 77 10.33 17.23 -0.12
C ARG A 77 9.73 17.68 -1.46
N GLY A 78 9.59 16.73 -2.39
CA GLY A 78 9.05 16.97 -3.72
C GLY A 78 7.57 17.39 -3.74
N GLU A 79 7.12 17.84 -4.90
CA GLU A 79 5.77 18.35 -5.14
C GLU A 79 4.77 17.22 -5.40
N ILE A 80 3.51 17.43 -5.02
CA ILE A 80 2.39 16.60 -5.45
C ILE A 80 1.64 17.36 -6.55
N LYS A 81 1.43 16.71 -7.70
CA LYS A 81 0.79 17.31 -8.88
C LYS A 81 -0.44 16.54 -9.32
N ALA A 82 -1.42 17.26 -9.85
CA ALA A 82 -2.50 16.68 -10.63
C ALA A 82 -2.00 16.18 -12.01
N SER A 83 -2.87 15.49 -12.74
CA SER A 83 -2.54 14.93 -14.06
C SER A 83 -2.17 16.00 -15.10
N ASP A 84 -2.74 17.21 -14.97
CA ASP A 84 -2.47 18.38 -15.82
C ASP A 84 -1.21 19.17 -15.39
N GLY A 85 -0.52 18.73 -14.34
CA GLY A 85 0.66 19.40 -13.78
C GLY A 85 0.34 20.47 -12.72
N THR A 86 -0.93 20.71 -12.40
CA THR A 86 -1.33 21.63 -11.33
C THR A 86 -0.73 21.19 -10.01
N VAL A 87 -0.07 22.11 -9.30
CA VAL A 87 0.58 21.82 -8.02
C VAL A 87 -0.45 21.79 -6.89
N LEU A 88 -0.54 20.65 -6.22
CA LEU A 88 -1.45 20.39 -5.10
C LEU A 88 -0.76 20.55 -3.75
N ALA A 89 0.53 20.20 -3.67
CA ALA A 89 1.37 20.44 -2.50
C ALA A 89 2.81 20.75 -2.93
N LYS A 90 3.46 21.70 -2.25
CA LYS A 90 4.85 22.10 -2.50
C LYS A 90 5.53 22.51 -1.21
N THR A 91 6.86 22.49 -1.21
CA THR A 91 7.66 22.96 -0.08
C THR A 91 8.18 24.36 -0.39
N VAL A 92 7.92 25.32 0.50
CA VAL A 92 8.40 26.70 0.38
C VAL A 92 9.28 27.05 1.56
N THR A 93 10.35 27.81 1.32
CA THR A 93 11.20 28.31 2.40
C THR A 93 10.66 29.66 2.88
N SER A 94 10.22 29.71 4.13
CA SER A 94 9.74 30.92 4.80
C SER A 94 10.57 31.17 6.05
N ASN A 95 11.21 32.34 6.16
CA ASN A 95 12.08 32.70 7.29
C ASN A 95 13.22 31.71 7.57
N GLY A 96 13.72 31.02 6.53
CA GLY A 96 14.77 30.01 6.66
C GLY A 96 14.27 28.63 7.12
N GLU A 97 12.97 28.49 7.38
CA GLU A 97 12.33 27.20 7.65
C GLU A 97 11.57 26.71 6.42
N GLU A 98 11.61 25.41 6.16
CA GLU A 98 10.82 24.78 5.11
C GLU A 98 9.41 24.50 5.63
N VAL A 99 8.42 25.11 4.97
CA VAL A 99 7.01 24.95 5.27
C VAL A 99 6.33 24.26 4.11
N ARG A 100 5.47 23.28 4.41
CA ARG A 100 4.65 22.60 3.42
C ARG A 100 3.41 23.45 3.12
N GLU A 101 3.23 23.82 1.85
CA GLU A 101 2.11 24.65 1.38
C GLU A 101 1.20 23.81 0.46
N TYR A 102 -0.10 24.00 0.62
CA TYR A 102 -1.15 23.33 -0.14
C TYR A 102 -1.99 24.38 -0.89
N PRO A 103 -1.62 24.76 -2.12
CA PRO A 103 -2.24 25.89 -2.83
C PRO A 103 -3.75 25.73 -3.10
N LYS A 104 -4.21 24.49 -3.27
CA LYS A 104 -5.63 24.17 -3.47
C LYS A 104 -6.41 23.94 -2.17
N GLY A 105 -5.71 23.97 -1.02
CA GLY A 105 -6.31 23.92 0.31
C GLY A 105 -7.30 22.78 0.51
N ARG A 106 -8.52 23.14 0.92
CA ARG A 106 -9.57 22.22 1.40
C ARG A 106 -10.05 21.22 0.35
N GLU A 107 -10.04 21.64 -0.91
CA GLU A 107 -10.60 20.87 -2.02
C GLU A 107 -9.92 19.53 -2.26
N TYR A 108 -8.63 19.44 -1.92
CA TYR A 108 -7.81 18.24 -2.09
C TYR A 108 -7.37 17.65 -0.74
N ALA A 109 -7.89 18.18 0.38
CA ALA A 109 -7.36 17.92 1.71
C ALA A 109 -7.31 16.44 2.09
N HIS A 110 -8.34 15.65 1.78
CA HIS A 110 -8.35 14.21 2.12
C HIS A 110 -7.55 13.33 1.17
N VAL A 111 -7.35 13.77 -0.07
CA VAL A 111 -6.60 13.00 -1.08
C VAL A 111 -5.11 13.25 -0.92
N VAL A 112 -4.73 14.53 -0.94
CA VAL A 112 -3.34 14.95 -0.75
C VAL A 112 -2.91 14.71 0.69
N GLY A 113 -3.77 15.03 1.65
CA GLY A 113 -3.49 14.93 3.06
C GLY A 113 -2.73 16.13 3.61
N TYR A 114 -2.05 15.92 4.73
CA TYR A 114 -1.21 16.90 5.41
C TYR A 114 0.07 16.22 5.92
N ASN A 115 1.09 17.03 6.23
CA ASN A 115 2.39 16.58 6.72
C ASN A 115 2.75 17.14 8.13
N SER A 116 1.77 17.65 8.86
CA SER A 116 1.94 18.22 10.21
C SER A 116 1.26 17.38 11.29
N ASN A 117 1.90 17.16 12.44
CA ASN A 117 1.34 16.37 13.56
C ASN A 117 0.93 14.93 13.17
N GLY A 118 1.69 14.33 12.25
CA GLY A 118 1.35 13.09 11.58
C GLY A 118 1.36 13.31 10.07
N MET A 119 0.97 12.28 9.31
CA MET A 119 0.75 12.40 7.86
C MET A 119 -0.56 11.70 7.50
N SER A 120 -1.18 12.11 6.40
CA SER A 120 -2.37 11.47 5.84
C SER A 120 -2.35 11.50 4.31
N GLY A 121 -3.22 10.75 3.67
CA GLY A 121 -3.36 10.73 2.21
C GLY A 121 -2.06 10.43 1.49
N ILE A 122 -1.88 11.03 0.31
CA ILE A 122 -0.68 10.88 -0.51
C ILE A 122 0.59 11.32 0.23
N GLU A 123 0.51 12.31 1.13
CA GLU A 123 1.65 12.74 1.94
C GLU A 123 2.19 11.60 2.82
N ALA A 124 1.30 10.77 3.40
CA ALA A 124 1.72 9.59 4.15
C ALA A 124 2.23 8.50 3.20
N ASP A 125 1.42 8.13 2.20
CA ASP A 125 1.67 6.97 1.35
C ASP A 125 2.93 7.11 0.48
N ASN A 126 3.36 8.35 0.20
CA ASN A 126 4.52 8.64 -0.65
C ASN A 126 5.62 9.45 0.05
N SER A 127 5.58 9.53 1.39
CA SER A 127 6.53 10.35 2.16
C SER A 127 7.99 10.00 1.85
N PHE A 128 8.32 8.71 1.80
CA PHE A 128 9.67 8.26 1.50
C PHE A 128 10.08 8.57 0.07
N TYR A 129 9.19 8.34 -0.90
CA TYR A 129 9.47 8.58 -2.31
C TYR A 129 9.73 10.07 -2.59
N MET A 130 8.95 10.97 -1.99
CA MET A 130 9.15 12.42 -2.12
C MET A 130 10.42 12.93 -1.43
N LEU A 131 11.03 12.13 -0.57
CA LEU A 131 12.30 12.42 0.11
C LEU A 131 13.47 11.64 -0.49
N ARG A 132 13.22 10.78 -1.48
CA ARG A 132 14.30 10.27 -2.34
C ARG A 132 14.62 11.37 -3.33
N SER A 133 15.91 11.62 -3.47
CA SER A 133 16.41 12.51 -4.50
C SER A 133 17.08 11.65 -5.56
N HIS A 134 16.45 11.50 -6.71
CA HIS A 134 17.10 10.98 -7.92
C HIS A 134 17.78 12.10 -8.73
N ALA A 135 18.12 13.23 -8.07
CA ALA A 135 18.95 14.25 -8.68
C ALA A 135 20.26 13.62 -9.19
N PHE A 136 20.67 14.04 -10.39
CA PHE A 136 21.89 13.54 -11.03
C PHE A 136 23.08 13.61 -10.06
N ILE A 137 23.89 12.55 -9.99
CA ILE A 137 24.94 12.36 -8.97
C ILE A 137 25.87 13.58 -8.86
N VAL A 138 26.21 14.21 -9.99
CA VAL A 138 27.06 15.41 -10.00
C VAL A 138 26.39 16.61 -9.34
N ASN A 139 25.09 16.82 -9.56
CA ASN A 139 24.33 17.89 -8.91
C ASN A 139 24.22 17.64 -7.40
N ARG A 140 24.05 16.38 -6.97
CA ARG A 140 24.09 16.02 -5.55
C ARG A 140 25.42 16.38 -4.92
N ILE A 141 26.54 16.03 -5.56
CA ILE A 141 27.88 16.36 -5.05
C ILE A 141 28.09 17.88 -4.97
N VAL A 142 27.67 18.64 -5.98
CA VAL A 142 27.79 20.10 -5.98
C VAL A 142 26.94 20.72 -4.86
N ASN A 143 25.71 20.27 -4.69
CA ASN A 143 24.82 20.77 -3.64
C ASN A 143 25.34 20.40 -2.25
N ASP A 144 25.83 19.16 -2.06
CA ASP A 144 26.44 18.73 -0.80
C ASP A 144 27.69 19.56 -0.46
N LEU A 145 28.51 19.91 -1.46
CA LEU A 145 29.67 20.82 -1.28
C LEU A 145 29.26 22.27 -0.99
N LYS A 146 28.13 22.72 -1.53
CA LYS A 146 27.53 24.04 -1.25
C LYS A 146 26.68 24.06 0.03
N ASN A 147 26.52 22.91 0.68
CA ASN A 147 25.62 22.72 1.82
C ASN A 147 24.16 23.11 1.51
N GLU A 148 23.74 22.89 0.26
CA GLU A 148 22.37 23.07 -0.24
C GLU A 148 21.63 21.74 -0.28
N LYS A 149 20.33 21.74 0.05
CA LYS A 149 19.52 20.51 0.00
C LYS A 149 19.20 20.11 -1.43
N ASN A 150 19.17 18.80 -1.67
CA ASN A 150 18.78 18.26 -2.97
C ASN A 150 17.25 18.24 -3.11
N PRO A 151 16.68 18.49 -4.30
CA PRO A 151 15.26 18.30 -4.52
C PRO A 151 14.90 16.82 -4.49
N GLY A 152 13.80 16.50 -3.82
CA GLY A 152 13.19 15.18 -3.82
C GLY A 152 12.30 14.95 -5.04
N ASP A 153 11.86 13.72 -5.22
CA ASP A 153 11.05 13.33 -6.37
C ASP A 153 9.61 13.84 -6.25
N ASN A 154 9.00 14.19 -7.37
CA ASN A 154 7.61 14.62 -7.42
C ASN A 154 6.67 13.43 -7.58
N VAL A 155 5.47 13.54 -7.00
CA VAL A 155 4.37 12.60 -7.20
C VAL A 155 3.37 13.22 -8.18
N VAL A 156 3.07 12.50 -9.26
CA VAL A 156 2.03 12.90 -10.22
C VAL A 156 0.84 11.97 -10.03
N THR A 157 -0.33 12.56 -9.78
CA THR A 157 -1.58 11.85 -9.53
C THR A 157 -2.41 11.71 -10.80
N THR A 158 -3.46 10.89 -10.73
CA THR A 158 -4.46 10.75 -11.80
C THR A 158 -5.61 11.74 -11.70
N LEU A 159 -5.58 12.64 -10.70
CA LEU A 159 -6.64 13.60 -10.47
C LEU A 159 -6.78 14.55 -11.66
N ASP A 160 -8.01 14.71 -12.12
CA ASP A 160 -8.42 15.70 -13.08
C ASP A 160 -8.95 16.90 -12.30
N THR A 161 -8.33 18.06 -12.49
CA THR A 161 -8.64 19.28 -11.74
C THR A 161 -10.05 19.76 -12.02
N SER A 162 -10.53 19.65 -13.26
CA SER A 162 -11.88 20.07 -13.63
C SER A 162 -12.95 19.17 -12.99
N LEU A 163 -12.73 17.86 -12.97
CA LEU A 163 -13.63 16.92 -12.31
C LEU A 163 -13.62 17.05 -10.79
N GLN A 164 -12.45 17.29 -10.19
CA GLN A 164 -12.36 17.56 -8.76
C GLN A 164 -13.17 18.81 -8.39
N ASP A 165 -12.99 19.90 -9.14
CA ASP A 165 -13.70 21.16 -8.91
C ASP A 165 -15.22 20.98 -9.03
N VAL A 166 -15.69 20.24 -10.04
CA VAL A 166 -17.12 19.94 -10.21
C VAL A 166 -17.64 19.09 -9.05
N ALA A 167 -16.91 18.04 -8.63
CA ALA A 167 -17.32 17.17 -7.54
C ALA A 167 -17.36 17.93 -6.19
N TYR A 168 -16.36 18.77 -5.93
CA TYR A 168 -16.25 19.54 -4.69
C TYR A 168 -17.35 20.59 -4.58
N ASN A 169 -17.57 21.36 -5.64
CA ASN A 169 -18.62 22.38 -5.69
C ASN A 169 -20.02 21.74 -5.70
N GLY A 170 -20.20 20.62 -6.39
CA GLY A 170 -21.46 19.87 -6.41
C GLY A 170 -21.87 19.33 -5.04
N MET A 171 -20.89 18.95 -4.20
CA MET A 171 -21.13 18.55 -2.82
C MET A 171 -21.50 19.74 -1.92
N GLY A 172 -20.97 20.94 -2.17
CA GLY A 172 -21.24 22.13 -1.38
C GLY A 172 -21.06 21.91 0.13
N TYR A 173 -22.15 22.04 0.89
CA TYR A 173 -22.19 21.84 2.35
C TYR A 173 -22.68 20.45 2.78
N TYR A 174 -23.02 19.57 1.84
CA TYR A 174 -23.48 18.22 2.17
C TYR A 174 -22.32 17.39 2.72
N GLN A 175 -22.61 16.59 3.75
CA GLN A 175 -21.66 15.65 4.32
C GLN A 175 -21.73 14.32 3.55
N GLY A 176 -20.58 13.75 3.23
CA GLY A 176 -20.50 12.53 2.41
C GLY A 176 -19.19 12.43 1.65
N ALA A 177 -19.17 11.61 0.61
CA ALA A 177 -18.02 11.46 -0.26
C ALA A 177 -18.43 11.23 -1.72
N VAL A 178 -17.55 11.63 -2.63
CA VAL A 178 -17.68 11.40 -4.07
C VAL A 178 -16.36 10.83 -4.58
N VAL A 179 -16.44 9.82 -5.44
CA VAL A 179 -15.29 9.25 -6.15
C VAL A 179 -15.65 9.14 -7.63
N ALA A 180 -14.79 9.64 -8.50
CA ALA A 180 -14.83 9.40 -9.94
C ALA A 180 -13.61 8.58 -10.34
N ILE A 181 -13.84 7.48 -11.06
CA ILE A 181 -12.81 6.54 -11.49
C ILE A 181 -12.87 6.36 -13.01
N ASP A 182 -11.71 6.30 -13.65
CA ASP A 182 -11.61 5.81 -15.02
C ASP A 182 -11.73 4.27 -15.02
N CYS A 183 -12.83 3.76 -15.56
CA CYS A 183 -13.11 2.32 -15.59
C CYS A 183 -12.12 1.50 -16.42
N ASN A 184 -11.37 2.11 -17.34
CA ASN A 184 -10.40 1.41 -18.18
C ASN A 184 -9.04 1.26 -17.50
N THR A 185 -8.59 2.31 -16.81
CA THR A 185 -7.25 2.38 -16.20
C THR A 185 -7.26 2.13 -14.69
N GLY A 186 -8.42 2.29 -14.04
CA GLY A 186 -8.55 2.31 -12.58
C GLY A 186 -8.07 3.61 -11.93
N GLY A 187 -7.67 4.63 -12.71
CA GLY A 187 -7.22 5.91 -12.20
C GLY A 187 -8.34 6.67 -11.48
N ILE A 188 -8.01 7.27 -10.33
CA ILE A 188 -8.96 8.12 -9.58
C ILE A 188 -8.88 9.54 -10.14
N LEU A 189 -9.95 9.97 -10.79
CA LEU A 189 -10.03 11.28 -11.44
C LEU A 189 -10.48 12.36 -10.47
N ALA A 190 -11.34 12.03 -9.50
CA ALA A 190 -11.73 12.93 -8.43
C ALA A 190 -12.06 12.14 -7.17
N MET A 191 -11.74 12.71 -6.01
CA MET A 191 -12.12 12.16 -4.71
C MET A 191 -12.35 13.30 -3.72
N VAL A 192 -13.58 13.41 -3.22
CA VAL A 192 -14.00 14.44 -2.27
C VAL A 192 -14.58 13.76 -1.04
N SER A 193 -14.25 14.28 0.14
CA SER A 193 -14.87 13.89 1.41
C SER A 193 -15.27 15.15 2.18
N LYS A 194 -16.45 15.12 2.80
CA LYS A 194 -17.03 16.25 3.55
C LYS A 194 -17.61 15.77 4.89
N PRO A 195 -17.44 16.55 5.98
CA PRO A 195 -16.73 17.83 6.04
C PRO A 195 -15.22 17.68 5.85
N ASP A 196 -14.60 18.76 5.40
CA ASP A 196 -13.17 18.88 5.11
C ASP A 196 -12.46 19.83 6.06
N PHE A 197 -11.17 20.04 5.83
CA PHE A 197 -10.29 20.90 6.61
C PHE A 197 -9.28 21.59 5.68
N ASP A 198 -8.65 22.66 6.15
CA ASP A 198 -7.55 23.28 5.41
C ASP A 198 -6.21 22.69 5.86
N PRO A 199 -5.50 21.93 5.00
CA PRO A 199 -4.23 21.29 5.34
C PRO A 199 -3.14 22.30 5.75
N ASN A 200 -3.22 23.56 5.33
CA ASN A 200 -2.27 24.61 5.72
C ASN A 200 -2.41 25.03 7.20
N THR A 201 -3.56 24.76 7.83
CA THR A 201 -3.88 25.19 9.20
C THR A 201 -3.96 24.03 10.20
N VAL A 202 -3.63 22.81 9.77
CA VAL A 202 -3.74 21.61 10.61
C VAL A 202 -2.87 21.73 11.86
N THR A 203 -1.67 22.31 11.76
CA THR A 203 -0.78 22.52 12.91
C THR A 203 -1.43 23.37 14.00
N THR A 204 -2.04 24.50 13.62
CA THR A 204 -2.65 25.43 14.57
C THR A 204 -3.97 24.91 15.11
N ASN A 205 -4.74 24.22 14.27
CA ASN A 205 -6.10 23.79 14.58
C ASN A 205 -6.18 22.32 15.03
N TRP A 206 -5.04 21.65 15.24
CA TRP A 206 -4.95 20.21 15.50
C TRP A 206 -5.93 19.74 16.56
N LYS A 207 -5.93 20.40 17.73
CA LYS A 207 -6.79 20.03 18.86
C LYS A 207 -8.28 20.08 18.49
N SER A 208 -8.69 21.12 17.76
CA SER A 208 -10.07 21.28 17.31
C SER A 208 -10.45 20.25 16.24
N LEU A 209 -9.55 19.95 15.31
CA LEU A 209 -9.78 18.98 14.23
C LEU A 209 -9.80 17.54 14.75
N SER A 210 -8.95 17.22 15.74
CA SER A 210 -8.85 15.88 16.32
C SER A 210 -10.02 15.54 17.25
N SER A 211 -10.67 16.55 17.83
CA SER A 211 -11.84 16.38 18.71
C SER A 211 -13.14 16.80 18.05
N ASP A 212 -13.13 17.04 16.73
CA ASP A 212 -14.33 17.42 15.98
C ASP A 212 -15.35 16.28 15.96
N GLU A 213 -16.56 16.54 16.44
CA GLU A 213 -17.65 15.57 16.44
C GLU A 213 -17.99 15.10 15.03
N ASN A 214 -17.81 15.96 14.02
CA ASN A 214 -18.06 15.60 12.63
C ASN A 214 -16.86 14.90 11.96
N SER A 215 -15.77 14.63 12.69
CA SER A 215 -14.61 13.90 12.17
C SER A 215 -14.11 14.46 10.82
N ALA A 216 -13.82 15.77 10.74
CA ALA A 216 -13.35 16.42 9.51
C ALA A 216 -12.09 15.78 8.90
N LEU A 217 -11.20 15.19 9.71
CA LEU A 217 -9.98 14.51 9.23
C LEU A 217 -10.26 13.16 8.55
N LEU A 218 -11.45 12.58 8.75
CA LEU A 218 -11.81 11.27 8.20
C LEU A 218 -12.04 11.37 6.68
N ASN A 219 -11.31 10.57 5.90
CA ASN A 219 -11.61 10.39 4.49
C ASN A 219 -12.75 9.37 4.33
N ARG A 220 -13.98 9.87 4.16
CA ARG A 220 -15.18 9.02 4.07
C ARG A 220 -15.21 8.15 2.81
N ALA A 221 -14.49 8.53 1.76
CA ALA A 221 -14.43 7.74 0.53
C ALA A 221 -13.71 6.41 0.72
N THR A 222 -12.68 6.37 1.58
CA THR A 222 -11.80 5.21 1.76
C THR A 222 -11.88 4.58 3.14
N GLN A 223 -12.25 5.36 4.17
CA GLN A 223 -12.29 4.94 5.57
C GLN A 223 -13.72 4.84 6.12
N GLY A 224 -14.72 5.27 5.35
CA GLY A 224 -16.12 5.18 5.73
C GLY A 224 -16.71 3.78 5.48
N LEU A 225 -17.40 3.23 6.47
CA LEU A 225 -18.16 2.00 6.34
C LEU A 225 -19.66 2.32 6.32
N TYR A 226 -20.28 2.13 5.17
CA TYR A 226 -21.69 2.45 4.94
C TYR A 226 -22.44 1.24 4.38
N PRO A 227 -23.71 1.01 4.79
CA PRO A 227 -24.54 0.01 4.15
C PRO A 227 -24.77 0.41 2.68
N PRO A 228 -24.44 -0.44 1.70
CA PRO A 228 -24.53 -0.07 0.28
C PRO A 228 -25.98 0.06 -0.21
N GLY A 229 -26.93 -0.60 0.45
CA GLY A 229 -28.35 -0.55 0.09
C GLY A 229 -28.61 -1.05 -1.33
N SER A 230 -29.48 -0.36 -2.06
CA SER A 230 -29.91 -0.80 -3.39
C SER A 230 -28.80 -0.80 -4.46
N THR A 231 -27.67 -0.13 -4.25
CA THR A 231 -26.53 -0.17 -5.20
C THR A 231 -25.91 -1.57 -5.27
N PHE A 232 -26.00 -2.36 -4.20
CA PHE A 232 -25.48 -3.73 -4.15
C PHE A 232 -26.31 -4.73 -4.97
N LYS A 233 -27.56 -4.39 -5.33
CA LYS A 233 -28.46 -5.28 -6.08
C LYS A 233 -27.90 -5.71 -7.42
N VAL A 234 -27.02 -4.92 -8.04
CA VAL A 234 -26.33 -5.30 -9.29
C VAL A 234 -25.49 -6.56 -9.08
N ILE A 235 -24.79 -6.65 -7.94
CA ILE A 235 -23.98 -7.82 -7.59
C ILE A 235 -24.88 -9.02 -7.31
N THR A 236 -25.97 -8.84 -6.56
CA THR A 236 -26.95 -9.89 -6.29
C THR A 236 -27.59 -10.42 -7.58
N ALA A 237 -27.97 -9.54 -8.51
CA ALA A 237 -28.53 -9.92 -9.80
C ALA A 237 -27.52 -10.68 -10.66
N LEU A 238 -26.25 -10.24 -10.69
CA LEU A 238 -25.18 -10.96 -11.37
C LEU A 238 -24.94 -12.35 -10.76
N ALA A 239 -24.98 -12.46 -9.43
CA ALA A 239 -24.86 -13.74 -8.75
C ALA A 239 -26.02 -14.68 -9.12
N TYR A 240 -27.26 -14.18 -9.18
CA TYR A 240 -28.41 -14.96 -9.63
C TYR A 240 -28.21 -15.52 -11.04
N LEU A 241 -27.79 -14.69 -12.00
CA LEU A 241 -27.51 -15.13 -13.37
C LEU A 241 -26.37 -16.16 -13.43
N LYS A 242 -25.30 -15.96 -12.64
CA LYS A 242 -24.18 -16.91 -12.58
C LYS A 242 -24.56 -18.27 -11.97
N ASN A 243 -25.61 -18.31 -11.15
CA ASN A 243 -26.09 -19.54 -10.52
C ASN A 243 -27.27 -20.17 -11.28
N GLY A 244 -27.41 -19.87 -12.58
CA GLY A 244 -28.38 -20.52 -13.46
C GLY A 244 -29.70 -19.76 -13.65
N GLY A 245 -29.87 -18.60 -13.00
CA GLY A 245 -30.95 -17.68 -13.31
C GLY A 245 -30.86 -17.15 -14.73
N LYS A 246 -32.00 -16.84 -15.34
CA LYS A 246 -32.08 -16.38 -16.74
C LYS A 246 -32.64 -14.97 -16.80
N LEU A 247 -32.22 -14.22 -17.81
CA LEU A 247 -32.77 -12.90 -18.12
C LEU A 247 -34.26 -12.94 -18.52
N THR A 248 -34.76 -14.11 -18.92
CA THR A 248 -36.15 -14.35 -19.30
C THR A 248 -37.04 -14.70 -18.13
N ASP A 249 -36.49 -14.88 -16.93
CA ASP A 249 -37.27 -15.27 -15.76
C ASP A 249 -38.16 -14.09 -15.33
N THR A 250 -39.45 -14.38 -15.10
CA THR A 250 -40.45 -13.38 -14.74
C THR A 250 -40.77 -13.47 -13.26
N PHE A 251 -40.82 -12.33 -12.59
CA PHE A 251 -41.14 -12.23 -11.16
C PHE A 251 -42.35 -11.32 -10.96
N ASP A 252 -43.28 -11.73 -10.12
CA ASP A 252 -44.42 -10.91 -9.70
C ASP A 252 -44.04 -10.11 -8.45
N CYS A 253 -43.74 -8.82 -8.63
CA CYS A 253 -43.35 -7.94 -7.52
C CYS A 253 -44.60 -7.38 -6.83
N LYS A 254 -45.07 -8.05 -5.78
CA LYS A 254 -46.21 -7.59 -4.95
C LYS A 254 -45.84 -6.55 -3.90
N GLY A 255 -44.56 -6.20 -3.76
CA GLY A 255 -44.06 -5.27 -2.74
C GLY A 255 -43.85 -5.88 -1.35
N SER A 256 -44.32 -7.11 -1.12
CA SER A 256 -44.05 -7.91 0.08
C SER A 256 -44.01 -9.40 -0.26
N TYR A 257 -43.38 -10.19 0.60
CA TYR A 257 -43.38 -11.64 0.57
C TYR A 257 -43.43 -12.15 2.01
N THR A 258 -44.21 -13.21 2.25
CA THR A 258 -44.30 -13.89 3.55
C THR A 258 -43.81 -15.31 3.34
N GLU A 259 -42.83 -15.73 4.14
CA GLU A 259 -42.34 -17.09 4.18
C GLU A 259 -42.74 -17.68 5.53
N ASP A 260 -43.52 -18.77 5.52
CA ASP A 260 -43.81 -19.52 6.74
C ASP A 260 -42.53 -20.31 7.09
N GLY A 261 -41.89 -19.93 8.20
CA GLY A 261 -40.65 -20.53 8.70
C GLY A 261 -40.84 -21.87 9.38
#